data_AF-A0A949KTB2-F1
#
_entry.id   AF-A0A949KTB2-F1
#
_cell.length_a   1.000
_cell.length_b   1.000
_cell.length_c   1.000
_cell.angle_alpha   90.00
_cell.angle_beta   90.00
_cell.angle_gamma   90.00
#
_symmetry.space_group_name_H-M   'P 1'
#
loop_
_entity.id
_entity.type
_entity.pdbx_description
1 polymer ?
#
loop_
_entity_poly.entity_id
_entity_poly.type
_entity_poly.pdbx_seq_one_letter_code
_entity_poly.pdbx_strand_id
1 'polypeptide(L)' 'KAAAKMLVLLQALELTDLWKHPGLNFEKLHGLIEPGTGHQLYSLRVTASARAVTCLLSGPTLVLVSLHVQHEKAYRKR' A
#
# COMPACT_ATOMS: atom_id res chain seq x y z
N LYS A 1 -3.00 -9.91 -13.07
CA LYS A 1 -3.28 -11.05 -12.13
C LYS A 1 -2.98 -10.68 -10.68
N ALA A 2 -1.77 -10.23 -10.33
CA ALA A 2 -1.41 -9.92 -8.94
C ALA A 2 -2.24 -8.78 -8.29
N ALA A 3 -2.45 -7.67 -9.00
CA ALA A 3 -3.28 -6.56 -8.51
C ALA A 3 -4.72 -7.00 -8.18
N ALA A 4 -5.34 -7.81 -9.03
CA ALA A 4 -6.67 -8.36 -8.76
C ALA A 4 -6.69 -9.25 -7.51
N LYS A 5 -5.65 -10.10 -7.32
CA LYS A 5 -5.52 -10.92 -6.10
C LYS A 5 -5.38 -10.05 -4.85
N MET A 6 -4.60 -8.97 -4.92
CA MET A 6 -4.48 -8.00 -3.82
C MET A 6 -5.84 -7.40 -3.47
N LEU A 7 -6.62 -6.96 -4.46
CA LEU A 7 -7.95 -6.38 -4.22
C LEU A 7 -8.92 -7.38 -3.58
N VAL A 8 -8.91 -8.64 -4.01
CA VAL A 8 -9.74 -9.70 -3.39
C VAL A 8 -9.35 -9.90 -1.92
N LEU A 9 -8.04 -9.88 -1.59
CA LEU A 9 -7.60 -9.97 -0.20
C LEU A 9 -8.04 -8.75 0.60
N LEU A 10 -7.91 -7.54 0.06
CA LEU A 10 -8.32 -6.31 0.74
C LEU A 10 -9.83 -6.25 1.01
N GLN A 11 -10.65 -6.89 0.18
CA GLN A 11 -12.10 -7.00 0.41
C GLN A 11 -12.46 -7.99 1.53
N ALA A 12 -11.57 -8.93 1.85
CA ALA A 12 -11.81 -9.98 2.83
C ALA A 12 -11.16 -9.70 4.19
N LEU A 13 -10.32 -8.67 4.30
CA LEU A 13 -9.58 -8.34 5.52
C LEU A 13 -10.18 -7.11 6.21
N GLU A 14 -10.32 -7.20 7.53
CA GLU A 14 -10.51 -6.01 8.34
C GLU A 14 -9.19 -5.23 8.45
N LEU A 15 -9.28 -3.94 8.81
CA LEU A 15 -8.10 -3.09 8.92
C LEU A 15 -7.05 -3.67 9.88
N THR A 16 -7.49 -4.28 11.00
CA THR A 16 -6.59 -4.93 11.97
C THR A 16 -5.83 -6.12 11.39
N ASP A 17 -6.44 -6.84 10.46
CA ASP A 17 -5.82 -7.99 9.80
C ASP A 17 -4.88 -7.55 8.70
N LEU A 18 -5.22 -6.45 8.01
CA LEU A 18 -4.35 -5.83 7.00
C LEU A 18 -2.97 -5.48 7.58
N TRP A 19 -2.94 -4.93 8.81
CA TRP A 19 -1.69 -4.61 9.52
C TRP A 19 -0.79 -5.81 9.78
N LYS A 20 -1.38 -6.99 9.92
CA LYS A 20 -0.67 -8.22 10.27
C LYS A 20 -0.43 -9.12 9.05
N HIS A 21 -1.00 -8.79 7.89
CA HIS A 21 -1.00 -9.68 6.76
C HIS A 21 0.41 -9.80 6.12
N PRO A 22 1.05 -10.99 6.19
CA PRO A 22 2.46 -11.15 5.85
C PRO A 22 2.76 -11.01 4.35
N GLY A 23 1.74 -11.13 3.50
CA GLY A 23 1.88 -11.00 2.05
C GLY A 23 1.64 -9.59 1.51
N LEU A 24 0.94 -8.74 2.27
CA LEU A 24 0.53 -7.40 1.80
C LEU A 24 1.51 -6.33 2.27
N ASN A 25 2.29 -6.57 3.33
CA ASN A 25 3.29 -5.65 3.86
C ASN A 25 2.74 -4.22 3.96
N PHE A 26 1.66 -4.06 4.71
CA PHE A 26 1.05 -2.76 4.93
C PHE A 26 1.96 -1.91 5.82
N GLU A 27 2.73 -1.01 5.18
CA GLU A 27 3.86 -0.31 5.81
C GLU A 27 3.62 1.20 5.77
N LYS A 28 3.81 1.89 6.91
CA LYS A 28 3.75 3.36 6.98
C LYS A 28 4.91 3.97 6.19
N LEU A 29 4.61 4.90 5.30
CA LEU A 29 5.63 5.68 4.60
C LEU A 29 6.03 6.89 5.47
N HIS A 30 7.12 6.73 6.23
CA HIS A 30 7.63 7.78 7.12
C HIS A 30 8.02 9.04 6.35
N GLY A 31 7.60 10.20 6.86
CA GLY A 31 7.88 11.51 6.25
C GLY A 31 7.06 11.81 4.99
N LEU A 32 6.13 10.92 4.61
CA LEU A 32 5.25 11.10 3.46
C LEU A 32 3.79 11.20 3.90
N ILE A 33 3.15 12.29 3.50
CA ILE A 33 1.72 12.56 3.66
C ILE A 33 1.12 12.90 2.30
N GLU A 34 -0.17 12.66 2.15
CA GLU A 34 -0.92 13.10 0.98
C GLU A 34 -1.08 14.64 1.06
N PRO A 35 -0.65 15.40 0.03
CA PRO A 35 -0.53 16.86 0.12
C PRO A 35 -1.86 17.63 0.07
N GLY A 36 -2.95 17.00 -0.36
CA GLY A 36 -4.28 17.62 -0.43
C GLY A 36 -5.14 17.41 0.82
N THR A 37 -4.98 16.28 1.49
CA THR A 37 -5.79 15.84 2.63
C THR A 37 -4.99 15.76 3.92
N GLY A 38 -3.66 15.77 3.85
CA GLY A 38 -2.77 15.55 5.00
C GLY A 38 -2.79 14.11 5.52
N HIS A 39 -3.43 13.18 4.81
CA HIS A 39 -3.53 11.80 5.27
C HIS A 39 -2.19 11.09 5.23
N GLN A 40 -1.95 10.23 6.20
CA GLN A 40 -0.78 9.38 6.24
C GLN A 40 -0.78 8.43 5.02
N LEU A 41 0.36 8.37 4.33
CA LEU A 41 0.58 7.42 3.25
C LEU A 41 1.15 6.11 3.75
N TYR A 42 0.75 5.03 3.08
CA TYR A 42 1.16 3.65 3.33
C TYR A 42 1.55 2.98 2.01
N SER A 43 2.32 1.92 2.11
CA SER A 43 2.69 1.04 1.00
C SER A 43 1.98 -0.31 1.14
N LEU A 44 1.49 -0.85 0.03
CA LEU A 44 0.98 -2.21 -0.10
C LEU A 44 1.76 -2.95 -1.17
N ARG A 45 2.09 -4.20 -0.90
CA ARG A 45 2.75 -5.10 -1.84
C ARG A 45 1.75 -5.66 -2.84
N VAL A 46 2.00 -5.38 -4.12
CA VAL A 46 1.26 -5.98 -5.25
C VAL A 46 2.02 -7.19 -5.78
N THR A 47 3.32 -7.03 -5.99
CA THR A 47 4.30 -8.10 -6.32
C THR A 47 5.61 -7.83 -5.57
N ALA A 48 6.64 -8.66 -5.75
CA ALA A 48 7.97 -8.36 -5.23
C ALA A 48 8.50 -6.99 -5.71
N SER A 49 8.29 -6.68 -6.99
CA SER A 49 8.79 -5.45 -7.63
C SER A 49 7.80 -4.29 -7.66
N ALA A 50 6.52 -4.51 -7.32
CA ALA A 50 5.47 -3.51 -7.43
C ALA A 50 4.80 -3.20 -6.10
N ARG A 51 4.70 -1.92 -5.78
CA ARG A 51 4.00 -1.39 -4.59
C ARG A 51 2.88 -0.44 -5.00
N ALA A 52 1.75 -0.50 -4.31
CA ALA A 52 0.72 0.52 -4.36
C ALA A 52 0.92 1.48 -3.18
N VAL A 53 0.85 2.78 -3.43
CA VAL A 53 0.76 3.79 -2.37
C VAL A 53 -0.71 4.00 -2.05
N THR A 54 -1.04 4.08 -0.78
CA THR A 54 -2.42 4.18 -0.31
C THR A 54 -2.55 5.09 0.91
N CYS A 55 -3.73 5.63 1.14
CA CYS A 55 -4.08 6.29 2.40
C CYS A 55 -5.38 5.73 2.96
N LEU A 56 -5.57 5.92 4.27
CA LEU A 56 -6.84 5.66 4.94
C LEU A 56 -7.60 6.98 5.04
N LEU A 57 -8.87 6.98 4.63
CA LEU A 57 -9.78 8.09 4.95
C LEU A 57 -10.30 7.94 6.39
N SER A 58 -11.13 8.86 6.86
CA SER A 58 -11.83 8.73 8.14
C SER A 58 -12.69 7.45 8.15
N GLY A 59 -12.18 6.36 8.73
CA GLY A 59 -12.82 5.04 8.75
C GLY A 59 -12.03 3.95 8.02
N PRO A 60 -12.64 2.80 7.68
CA PRO A 60 -11.94 1.65 7.07
C PRO A 60 -11.71 1.81 5.55
N THR A 61 -11.94 3.01 4.99
CA THR A 61 -11.82 3.21 3.54
C THR A 61 -10.36 3.37 3.15
N LEU A 62 -9.86 2.42 2.37
CA LEU A 62 -8.51 2.40 1.84
C LEU A 62 -8.49 2.89 0.38
N VAL A 63 -7.78 3.99 0.13
CA VAL A 63 -7.70 4.63 -1.19
C VAL A 63 -6.34 4.35 -1.81
N LEU A 64 -6.32 3.69 -2.97
CA LEU A 64 -5.09 3.47 -3.74
C LEU A 64 -4.76 4.75 -4.53
N VAL A 65 -3.65 5.41 -4.19
CA VAL A 65 -3.23 6.70 -4.76
C VAL A 65 -2.40 6.50 -6.02
N SER A 66 -1.42 5.59 -5.98
CA SER A 66 -0.51 5.36 -7.11
C SER A 66 0.00 3.92 -7.12
N LEU A 67 0.50 3.49 -8.28
CA LEU A 67 1.13 2.19 -8.48
C LEU A 67 2.57 2.36 -8.99
N HIS A 68 3.53 1.80 -8.27
CA HIS A 68 4.95 1.86 -8.57
C HIS A 68 5.45 0.47 -8.98
N VAL A 69 5.66 0.22 -10.27
CA VAL A 69 5.96 -1.11 -10.85
C VAL A 69 7.45 -1.52 -10.81
N GLN A 70 8.35 -0.61 -10.45
CA GLN A 70 9.80 -0.83 -10.38
C GLN A 70 10.37 -0.41 -9.01
N HIS A 71 9.68 -0.78 -7.94
CA HIS A 71 10.07 -0.44 -6.56
C HIS A 71 11.51 -0.88 -6.24
N GLU A 72 11.96 -2.02 -6.75
CA GLU A 72 13.33 -2.51 -6.53
C GLU A 72 14.41 -1.63 -7.16
N LYS A 73 14.11 -0.93 -8.27
CA LYS A 73 15.11 -0.05 -8.91
C LYS A 73 15.34 1.25 -8.14
N ALA A 74 14.37 1.69 -7.35
CA ALA A 74 14.50 2.89 -6.51
C ALA A 74 15.55 2.74 -5.40
N TYR A 75 15.88 1.49 -5.01
CA TYR A 75 16.85 1.19 -3.95
C TYR A 75 18.16 0.57 -4.46
N ARG A 76 18.37 0.48 -5.78
CA ARG A 76 19.70 0.14 -6.30
C ARG A 76 20.66 1.30 -6.00
N LYS A 77 21.34 1.22 -4.86
CA LYS A 77 22.62 1.91 -4.68
C LYS A 77 23.56 1.40 -5.77
N ARG A 78 24.13 2.32 -6.54
CA ARG A 78 25.25 2.03 -7.43
C ARG A 78 26.41 1.44 -6.63
#